data_AF-A0AA88QH07-F1
#
_entry.id   AF-A0AA88QH07-F1
#
_cell.length_a   1.000
_cell.length_b   1.000
_cell.length_c   1.000
_cell.angle_alpha   90.00
_cell.angle_beta   90.00
_cell.angle_gamma   90.00
#
_symmetry.space_group_name_H-M   'P 1'
#
loop_
_entity.id
_entity.type
_entity.pdbx_description
1 polymer ?
#
loop_
_entity_poly.entity_id
_entity_poly.type
_entity_poly.pdbx_seq_one_letter_code
_entity_poly.pdbx_strand_id
1 'polypeptide(L)'
;MSTQVIAETNMILVFGCWSNVEMLTVLIVCFALSTITYGSMAVLGYLMYGNNVMSQVTLNLPTDKISSKVAIYTTLINPITKYAIIISPIATAIEDTSPFRDSRSLSFLIRTVLVISTVLVALVIPFFGYVMAFIGAFLSISVSVLFPCLCYLKINKAARSLGPELMIIVGILVMGSFVAVVGTITSLRDIAKHAQPK
;
A
#
# COMPACT_ATOMS: atom_id res chain seq x y z
N MET A 1 46.79 -16.58 -6.54
CA MET A 1 45.75 -16.35 -5.52
C MET A 1 44.87 -15.14 -5.86
N SER A 2 45.42 -14.03 -6.37
CA SER A 2 44.65 -12.82 -6.73
C SER A 2 43.73 -12.98 -7.95
N THR A 3 44.03 -13.86 -8.91
CA THR A 3 43.19 -14.09 -10.10
C THR A 3 41.93 -14.92 -9.84
N GLN A 4 41.92 -15.77 -8.81
CA GLN A 4 40.74 -16.55 -8.42
C GLN A 4 39.67 -15.68 -7.73
N VAL A 5 40.10 -14.73 -6.88
CA VAL A 5 39.20 -13.80 -6.17
C VAL A 5 38.53 -12.80 -7.12
N ILE A 6 39.24 -12.37 -8.17
CA ILE A 6 38.67 -11.47 -9.21
C ILE A 6 37.64 -12.21 -10.07
N ALA A 7 37.86 -13.50 -10.38
CA ALA A 7 36.91 -14.30 -11.14
C ALA A 7 35.60 -14.53 -10.35
N GLU A 8 35.66 -14.81 -9.05
CA GLU A 8 34.47 -14.99 -8.21
C GLU A 8 33.72 -13.66 -7.97
N THR A 9 34.44 -12.54 -7.82
CA THR A 9 33.81 -11.22 -7.65
C THR A 9 33.09 -10.76 -8.92
N ASN A 10 33.69 -10.99 -10.11
CA ASN A 10 33.03 -10.71 -11.39
C ASN A 10 31.88 -11.68 -11.67
N MET A 11 31.97 -12.94 -11.24
CA MET A 11 30.89 -13.90 -11.42
C MET A 11 29.70 -13.58 -10.52
N ILE A 12 29.91 -13.16 -9.27
CA ILE A 12 28.83 -12.70 -8.37
C ILE A 12 28.22 -11.39 -8.86
N LEU A 13 29.02 -10.47 -9.40
CA LEU A 13 28.49 -9.24 -10.02
C LEU A 13 27.71 -9.53 -11.30
N VAL A 14 28.15 -10.46 -12.14
CA VAL A 14 27.44 -10.83 -13.38
C VAL A 14 26.19 -11.64 -13.07
N PHE A 15 26.21 -12.59 -12.11
CA PHE A 15 25.03 -13.33 -11.69
C PHE A 15 24.03 -12.44 -10.94
N GLY A 16 24.54 -11.54 -10.09
CA GLY A 16 23.74 -10.51 -9.43
C GLY A 16 23.13 -9.54 -10.44
N CYS A 17 23.88 -9.08 -11.43
CA CYS A 17 23.40 -8.19 -12.48
C CYS A 17 22.41 -8.90 -13.42
N TRP A 18 22.67 -10.16 -13.80
CA TRP A 18 21.77 -10.99 -14.62
C TRP A 18 20.46 -11.29 -13.87
N SER A 19 20.53 -11.67 -12.60
CA SER A 19 19.36 -11.88 -11.75
C SER A 19 18.59 -10.57 -11.49
N ASN A 20 19.27 -9.43 -11.34
CA ASN A 20 18.61 -8.13 -11.22
C ASN A 20 17.91 -7.70 -12.51
N VAL A 21 18.48 -7.98 -13.69
CA VAL A 21 17.87 -7.65 -14.99
C VAL A 21 16.61 -8.49 -15.25
N GLU A 22 16.64 -9.78 -14.92
CA GLU A 22 15.46 -10.65 -14.97
C GLU A 22 14.36 -10.15 -14.01
N MET A 23 14.72 -9.83 -12.77
CA MET A 23 13.78 -9.31 -11.76
C MET A 23 13.20 -7.94 -12.14
N LEU A 24 14.00 -7.06 -12.73
CA LEU A 24 13.55 -5.76 -13.23
C LEU A 24 12.60 -5.93 -14.41
N THR A 25 12.89 -6.86 -15.32
CA THR A 25 12.04 -7.15 -16.48
C THR A 25 10.68 -7.69 -16.02
N VAL A 26 10.66 -8.63 -15.08
CA VAL A 26 9.42 -9.15 -14.47
C VAL A 26 8.65 -8.03 -13.79
N LEU A 27 9.32 -7.17 -13.02
CA LEU A 27 8.70 -6.04 -12.32
C LEU A 27 8.04 -5.06 -13.31
N ILE A 28 8.74 -4.67 -14.38
CA ILE A 28 8.24 -3.78 -15.43
C ILE A 28 7.01 -4.40 -16.11
N VAL A 29 7.09 -5.68 -16.47
CA VAL A 29 5.97 -6.40 -17.10
C VAL A 29 4.77 -6.47 -16.16
N CYS A 30 4.97 -6.76 -14.87
CA CYS A 30 3.91 -6.77 -13.87
C CYS A 30 3.24 -5.40 -13.68
N PHE A 31 4.02 -4.32 -13.59
CA PHE A 31 3.47 -2.97 -13.49
C PHE A 31 2.74 -2.55 -14.75
N ALA A 32 3.28 -2.85 -15.93
CA ALA A 32 2.62 -2.57 -17.20
C ALA A 32 1.28 -3.30 -17.30
N LEU A 33 1.26 -4.61 -17.04
CA LEU A 33 0.05 -5.43 -17.07
C LEU A 33 -1.00 -4.96 -16.04
N SER A 34 -0.56 -4.62 -14.81
CA SER A 34 -1.45 -4.08 -13.77
C SER A 34 -2.07 -2.76 -14.20
N THR A 35 -1.27 -1.86 -14.78
CA THR A 35 -1.75 -0.56 -15.26
C THR A 35 -2.76 -0.73 -16.39
N ILE A 36 -2.48 -1.62 -17.34
CA ILE A 36 -3.39 -1.93 -18.45
C ILE A 36 -4.71 -2.50 -17.93
N THR A 37 -4.68 -3.48 -17.04
CA THR A 37 -5.88 -4.14 -16.52
C THR A 37 -6.73 -3.21 -15.65
N TYR A 38 -6.11 -2.43 -14.75
CA TYR A 38 -6.84 -1.42 -13.97
C TYR A 38 -7.36 -0.28 -14.83
N GLY A 39 -6.57 0.17 -15.81
CA GLY A 39 -6.99 1.20 -16.77
C GLY A 39 -8.17 0.74 -17.62
N SER A 40 -8.13 -0.48 -18.16
CA SER A 40 -9.25 -1.03 -18.94
C SER A 40 -10.51 -1.19 -18.09
N MET A 41 -10.37 -1.63 -16.83
CA MET A 41 -11.51 -1.73 -15.91
C MET A 41 -12.11 -0.36 -15.60
N ALA A 42 -11.29 0.69 -15.46
CA ALA A 42 -11.77 2.05 -15.25
C ALA A 42 -12.55 2.57 -16.47
N VAL A 43 -12.02 2.38 -17.69
CA VAL A 43 -12.68 2.80 -18.94
C VAL A 43 -14.00 2.05 -19.15
N LEU A 44 -13.99 0.71 -19.03
CA LEU A 44 -15.20 -0.10 -19.19
C LEU A 44 -16.25 0.20 -18.12
N GLY A 45 -15.82 0.42 -16.86
CA GLY A 45 -16.70 0.80 -15.76
C GLY A 45 -17.40 2.14 -16.01
N TYR A 46 -16.67 3.13 -16.53
CA TYR A 46 -17.26 4.42 -16.91
C TYR A 46 -18.20 4.29 -18.11
N LEU A 47 -17.84 3.52 -19.14
CA LEU A 47 -18.70 3.30 -20.31
C LEU A 47 -20.01 2.57 -19.97
N MET A 48 -20.00 1.66 -18.99
CA MET A 48 -21.20 0.92 -18.58
C MET A 48 -22.18 1.71 -17.72
N TYR A 49 -21.70 2.56 -16.80
CA TYR A 49 -22.55 3.27 -15.82
C TYR A 49 -22.65 4.78 -16.05
N GLY A 50 -21.82 5.34 -16.94
CA GLY A 50 -21.76 6.76 -17.22
C GLY A 50 -21.54 7.60 -15.96
N ASN A 51 -22.28 8.70 -15.85
CA ASN A 51 -22.23 9.62 -14.70
C ASN A 51 -22.77 9.03 -13.39
N ASN A 52 -23.39 7.84 -13.39
CA ASN A 52 -23.94 7.20 -12.20
C ASN A 52 -22.97 6.19 -11.56
N VAL A 53 -21.67 6.23 -11.90
CA VAL A 53 -20.69 5.28 -11.33
C VAL A 53 -20.47 5.56 -9.84
N MET A 54 -20.97 4.64 -9.01
CA MET A 54 -20.74 4.64 -7.57
C MET A 54 -19.32 4.15 -7.22
N SER A 55 -18.85 4.41 -5.99
CA SER A 55 -17.49 4.09 -5.52
C SER A 55 -17.07 2.61 -5.64
N GLN A 56 -18.01 1.71 -5.89
CA GLN A 56 -17.75 0.31 -6.22
C GLN A 56 -18.55 -0.05 -7.47
N VAL A 57 -17.85 -0.55 -8.49
CA VAL A 57 -18.47 -0.98 -9.76
C VAL A 57 -19.51 -2.10 -9.51
N THR A 58 -19.24 -2.98 -8.54
CA THR A 58 -20.13 -4.09 -8.15
C THR A 58 -21.44 -3.61 -7.50
N LEU A 59 -21.49 -2.41 -6.91
CA LEU A 59 -22.69 -1.90 -6.26
C LEU A 59 -23.72 -1.30 -7.25
N ASN A 60 -23.31 -1.01 -8.50
CA ASN A 60 -24.21 -0.57 -9.56
C ASN A 60 -24.80 -1.72 -10.40
N LEU A 61 -24.40 -2.98 -10.14
CA LEU A 61 -24.92 -4.11 -10.91
C LEU A 61 -26.39 -4.39 -10.56
N PRO A 62 -27.30 -4.55 -11.55
CA PRO A 62 -28.68 -4.94 -11.28
C PRO A 62 -28.72 -6.32 -10.61
N THR A 63 -29.33 -6.39 -9.43
CA THR A 63 -29.35 -7.57 -8.55
C THR A 63 -30.21 -8.73 -9.05
N ASP A 64 -31.03 -8.52 -10.08
CA ASP A 64 -31.97 -9.52 -10.63
C ASP A 64 -31.29 -10.67 -11.40
N LYS A 65 -30.00 -10.59 -11.71
CA LYS A 65 -29.28 -11.63 -12.47
C LYS A 65 -28.35 -12.43 -11.57
N ILE A 66 -28.32 -13.75 -11.76
CA ILE A 66 -27.44 -14.68 -11.02
C ILE A 66 -25.95 -14.29 -11.16
N SER A 67 -25.56 -13.71 -12.30
CA SER A 67 -24.20 -13.20 -12.53
C SER A 67 -23.79 -12.09 -11.55
N SER A 68 -24.69 -11.15 -11.21
CA SER A 68 -24.43 -10.11 -10.20
C SER A 68 -24.23 -10.70 -8.82
N LYS A 69 -25.04 -11.72 -8.48
CA LYS A 69 -24.94 -12.40 -7.18
C LYS A 69 -23.57 -13.07 -7.02
N VAL A 70 -23.11 -13.79 -8.05
CA VAL A 70 -21.78 -14.44 -8.05
C VAL A 70 -20.65 -13.40 -7.99
N ALA A 71 -20.77 -12.29 -8.71
CA ALA A 71 -19.78 -11.20 -8.68
C ALA A 71 -19.67 -10.55 -7.28
N ILE A 72 -20.80 -10.32 -6.61
CA ILE A 72 -20.84 -9.82 -5.23
C ILE A 72 -20.17 -10.82 -4.28
N TYR A 73 -20.56 -12.10 -4.32
CA TYR A 73 -19.96 -13.12 -3.45
C TYR A 73 -18.44 -13.23 -3.66
N THR A 74 -17.97 -13.21 -4.90
CA THR A 74 -16.53 -13.26 -5.23
C THR A 74 -15.80 -12.03 -4.70
N THR A 75 -16.41 -10.84 -4.84
CA THR A 75 -15.84 -9.58 -4.33
C THR A 75 -15.73 -9.57 -2.81
N LEU A 76 -16.64 -10.24 -2.09
CA LEU A 76 -16.59 -10.36 -0.63
C LEU A 76 -15.56 -11.39 -0.14
N ILE A 77 -15.38 -12.50 -0.87
CA ILE A 77 -14.40 -13.54 -0.51
C ILE A 77 -12.97 -12.99 -0.58
N ASN A 78 -12.66 -12.14 -1.57
CA ASN A 78 -11.32 -11.60 -1.78
C ASN A 78 -10.73 -10.86 -0.56
N PRO A 79 -11.42 -9.87 0.05
CA PRO A 79 -10.98 -9.21 1.27
C PRO A 79 -10.86 -10.16 2.46
N ILE A 80 -11.77 -11.12 2.64
CA ILE A 80 -11.75 -12.06 3.77
C ILE A 80 -10.47 -12.90 3.72
N THR A 81 -10.19 -13.49 2.55
CA THR A 81 -8.98 -14.28 2.34
C THR A 81 -7.71 -13.43 2.48
N LYS A 82 -7.70 -12.24 1.89
CA LYS A 82 -6.57 -11.31 2.03
C LYS A 82 -6.32 -10.93 3.49
N TYR A 83 -7.37 -10.66 4.26
CA TYR A 83 -7.26 -10.30 5.67
C TYR A 83 -6.64 -11.44 6.49
N ALA A 84 -7.08 -12.68 6.27
CA ALA A 84 -6.52 -13.86 6.95
C ALA A 84 -5.02 -14.06 6.64
N ILE A 85 -4.61 -13.83 5.39
CA ILE A 85 -3.20 -13.97 4.97
C ILE A 85 -2.35 -12.83 5.54
N ILE A 86 -2.85 -11.59 5.58
CA ILE A 86 -2.10 -10.40 6.02
C ILE A 86 -1.94 -10.36 7.55
N ILE A 87 -2.95 -10.78 8.33
CA ILE A 87 -2.88 -10.69 9.80
C ILE A 87 -1.85 -11.65 10.40
N SER A 88 -1.56 -12.76 9.72
CA SER A 88 -0.64 -13.79 10.20
C SER A 88 0.80 -13.27 10.37
N PRO A 89 1.46 -12.72 9.34
CA PRO A 89 2.81 -12.15 9.51
C PRO A 89 2.82 -10.89 10.36
N ILE A 90 1.75 -10.08 10.37
CA ILE A 90 1.68 -8.88 11.22
C ILE A 90 1.65 -9.27 12.70
N ALA A 91 0.85 -10.28 13.07
CA ALA A 91 0.80 -10.76 14.44
C ALA A 91 2.19 -11.26 14.89
N THR A 92 2.86 -12.06 14.06
CA THR A 92 4.21 -12.55 14.33
C THR A 92 5.24 -11.41 14.44
N ALA A 93 5.19 -10.41 13.56
CA ALA A 93 6.12 -9.28 13.62
C ALA A 93 5.96 -8.41 14.88
N ILE A 94 4.72 -8.25 15.38
CA ILE A 94 4.45 -7.51 16.62
C ILE A 94 4.86 -8.34 17.84
N GLU A 95 4.62 -9.65 17.83
CA GLU A 95 5.08 -10.57 18.87
C GLU A 95 6.61 -10.59 18.99
N ASP A 96 7.32 -10.60 17.86
CA ASP A 96 8.79 -10.58 17.81
C ASP A 96 9.40 -9.23 18.23
N THR A 97 8.70 -8.12 17.99
CA THR A 97 9.15 -6.78 18.39
C THR A 97 8.87 -6.49 19.87
N SER A 98 7.89 -7.17 20.47
CA SER A 98 7.52 -6.98 21.87
C SER A 98 8.51 -7.69 22.82
N PRO A 99 9.11 -6.98 23.79
CA PRO A 99 9.94 -7.62 24.82
C PRO A 99 9.14 -8.53 25.78
N PHE A 100 7.80 -8.49 25.72
CA PHE A 100 6.90 -9.34 26.50
C PHE A 100 6.49 -10.58 25.70
N ARG A 101 7.48 -11.45 25.48
CA ARG A 101 7.52 -12.55 24.50
C ARG A 101 6.56 -13.73 24.77
N ASP A 102 5.82 -13.77 25.88
CA ASP A 102 5.27 -15.04 26.38
C ASP A 102 3.82 -15.04 26.87
N SER A 103 3.03 -14.02 26.53
CA SER A 103 1.61 -14.01 26.94
C SER A 103 0.68 -14.09 25.75
N ARG A 104 0.04 -15.26 25.61
CA ARG A 104 -1.07 -15.52 24.67
C ARG A 104 -2.13 -14.40 24.71
N SER A 105 -2.34 -13.83 25.89
CA SER A 105 -3.26 -12.71 26.13
C SER A 105 -2.85 -11.41 25.42
N LEU A 106 -1.55 -11.08 25.34
CA LEU A 106 -1.07 -9.87 24.66
C LEU A 106 -1.28 -9.95 23.14
N SER A 107 -1.06 -11.13 22.55
CA SER A 107 -1.37 -11.40 21.13
C SER A 107 -2.86 -11.21 20.83
N PHE A 108 -3.72 -11.76 21.69
CA PHE A 108 -5.18 -11.56 21.59
C PHE A 108 -5.56 -10.08 21.77
N LEU A 109 -4.92 -9.36 22.69
CA LEU A 109 -5.15 -7.94 22.94
C LEU A 109 -4.75 -7.07 21.73
N ILE A 110 -3.59 -7.33 21.14
CA ILE A 110 -3.14 -6.66 19.91
C ILE A 110 -4.11 -6.92 18.76
N ARG A 111 -4.52 -8.19 18.55
CA ARG A 111 -5.51 -8.53 17.51
C ARG A 111 -6.85 -7.85 17.75
N THR A 112 -7.34 -7.80 18.97
CA THR A 112 -8.61 -7.13 19.29
C THR A 112 -8.51 -5.63 19.14
N VAL A 113 -7.43 -4.98 19.57
CA VAL A 113 -7.21 -3.53 19.37
C VAL A 113 -7.14 -3.18 17.89
N LEU A 114 -6.46 -3.99 17.07
CA LEU A 114 -6.41 -3.80 15.63
C LEU A 114 -7.80 -3.91 14.99
N VAL A 115 -8.57 -4.94 15.34
CA VAL A 115 -9.94 -5.13 14.83
C VAL A 115 -10.88 -4.02 15.32
N ILE A 116 -10.78 -3.60 16.57
CA ILE A 116 -11.59 -2.51 17.13
C ILE A 116 -11.28 -1.20 16.41
N SER A 117 -10.00 -0.93 16.13
CA SER A 117 -9.58 0.27 15.41
C SER A 117 -10.11 0.28 13.97
N THR A 118 -10.07 -0.86 13.26
CA THR A 118 -10.62 -0.94 11.90
C THR A 118 -12.15 -0.82 11.88
N VAL A 119 -12.84 -1.38 12.88
CA VAL A 119 -14.30 -1.24 13.03
C VAL A 119 -14.69 0.20 13.33
N LEU A 120 -13.96 0.90 14.20
CA LEU A 120 -14.16 2.33 14.45
C LEU A 120 -14.01 3.16 13.17
N VAL A 121 -12.96 2.91 12.39
CA VAL A 121 -12.76 3.61 11.10
C VAL A 121 -13.90 3.31 10.12
N ALA A 122 -14.36 2.07 10.05
CA ALA A 122 -15.49 1.67 9.21
C ALA A 122 -16.82 2.33 9.63
N LEU A 123 -17.04 2.53 10.92
CA LEU A 123 -18.24 3.21 11.46
C LEU A 123 -18.21 4.72 11.21
N VAL A 124 -17.03 5.34 11.26
CA VAL A 124 -16.87 6.79 11.03
C VAL A 124 -16.94 7.15 9.54
N ILE A 125 -16.53 6.26 8.64
CA ILE A 125 -16.43 6.54 7.20
C ILE A 125 -17.16 5.45 6.40
N PRO A 126 -18.47 5.59 6.15
CA PRO A 126 -19.24 4.60 5.37
C PRO A 126 -18.91 4.61 3.87
N PHE A 127 -18.08 5.55 3.40
CA PHE A 127 -17.73 5.74 1.99
C PHE A 127 -16.36 5.14 1.66
N PHE A 128 -16.36 3.99 0.99
CA PHE A 128 -15.16 3.24 0.61
C PHE A 128 -14.13 4.07 -0.21
N GLY A 129 -14.59 4.91 -1.14
CA GLY A 129 -13.73 5.69 -2.02
C GLY A 129 -12.84 6.69 -1.28
N TYR A 130 -13.36 7.38 -0.27
CA TYR A 130 -12.57 8.33 0.52
C TYR A 130 -11.52 7.63 1.38
N VAL A 131 -11.85 6.46 1.95
CA VAL A 131 -10.89 5.64 2.72
C VAL A 131 -9.76 5.15 1.82
N MET A 132 -10.07 4.64 0.62
CA MET A 132 -9.06 4.19 -0.34
C MET A 132 -8.15 5.32 -0.82
N ALA A 133 -8.71 6.50 -1.10
CA ALA A 133 -7.94 7.68 -1.47
C ALA A 133 -7.00 8.14 -0.34
N PHE A 134 -7.49 8.13 0.90
CA PHE A 134 -6.71 8.47 2.08
C PHE A 134 -5.56 7.48 2.34
N ILE A 135 -5.86 6.18 2.38
CA ILE A 135 -4.87 5.10 2.56
C ILE A 135 -3.82 5.18 1.45
N GLY A 136 -4.25 5.37 0.20
CA GLY A 136 -3.36 5.51 -0.94
C GLY A 136 -2.43 6.72 -0.81
N ALA A 137 -2.95 7.90 -0.51
CA ALA A 137 -2.13 9.10 -0.37
C ALA A 137 -1.18 9.03 0.84
N PHE A 138 -1.69 8.70 2.02
CA PHE A 138 -0.90 8.76 3.26
C PHE A 138 0.10 7.60 3.38
N LEU A 139 -0.36 6.36 3.22
CA LEU A 139 0.50 5.19 3.41
C LEU A 139 1.45 4.98 2.24
N SER A 140 1.01 5.21 0.99
CA SER A 140 1.91 5.04 -0.16
C SER A 140 3.05 6.04 -0.13
N ILE A 141 2.81 7.30 0.21
CA ILE A 141 3.89 8.30 0.31
C ILE A 141 4.84 7.93 1.45
N SER A 142 4.31 7.48 2.59
CA SER A 142 5.13 7.08 3.74
C SER A 142 6.03 5.87 3.43
N VAL A 143 5.48 4.84 2.79
CA VAL A 143 6.20 3.59 2.52
C VAL A 143 7.06 3.68 1.25
N SER A 144 6.55 4.27 0.17
CA SER A 144 7.25 4.29 -1.12
C SER A 144 8.23 5.44 -1.27
N VAL A 145 8.00 6.58 -0.59
CA VAL A 145 8.89 7.76 -0.69
C VAL A 145 9.71 7.93 0.59
N LEU A 146 9.08 8.03 1.77
CA LEU A 146 9.82 8.34 2.99
C LEU A 146 10.75 7.19 3.41
N PHE A 147 10.27 5.94 3.40
CA PHE A 147 11.07 4.79 3.85
C PHE A 147 12.38 4.58 3.05
N PRO A 148 12.40 4.47 1.70
CA PRO A 148 13.65 4.30 0.97
C PRO A 148 14.58 5.52 1.10
N CYS A 149 14.04 6.74 1.16
CA CYS A 149 14.84 7.94 1.40
C CYS A 149 15.49 7.94 2.79
N LEU A 150 14.76 7.54 3.82
CA LEU A 150 15.28 7.40 5.18
C LEU A 150 16.34 6.30 5.27
N CYS A 151 16.10 5.15 4.62
CA CYS A 151 17.07 4.05 4.54
C CYS A 151 18.37 4.49 3.84
N TYR A 152 18.26 5.23 2.72
CA TYR A 152 19.40 5.78 2.00
C TYR A 152 20.22 6.76 2.85
N LEU A 153 19.56 7.67 3.58
CA LEU A 153 20.24 8.60 4.48
C LEU A 153 20.87 7.91 5.71
N LYS A 154 20.24 6.85 6.22
CA LYS A 154 20.74 6.05 7.36
C LYS A 154 21.96 5.22 6.98
N ILE A 155 21.93 4.55 5.84
CA ILE A 155 23.03 3.69 5.38
C ILE A 155 24.22 4.52 4.93
N ASN A 156 23.97 5.64 4.24
CA ASN A 156 25.00 6.53 3.73
C ASN A 156 25.32 7.64 4.75
N LYS A 157 25.69 7.23 5.97
CA LYS A 157 26.03 8.14 7.07
C LYS A 157 27.20 9.08 6.71
N ALA A 158 28.03 8.69 5.74
CA ALA A 158 29.12 9.47 5.16
C ALA A 158 28.66 10.50 4.09
N ALA A 159 27.57 10.23 3.35
CA ALA A 159 26.94 11.22 2.45
C ALA A 159 26.20 12.35 3.18
N ARG A 160 26.24 12.36 4.52
CA ARG A 160 25.87 13.51 5.35
C ARG A 160 26.83 14.70 5.16
N SER A 161 27.96 14.50 4.47
CA SER A 161 28.90 15.56 4.07
C SER A 161 28.35 16.43 2.93
N LEU A 162 27.38 17.29 3.27
CA LEU A 162 27.13 18.63 2.69
C LEU A 162 27.18 18.77 1.15
N GLY A 163 26.48 17.91 0.41
CA GLY A 163 26.24 18.10 -1.04
C GLY A 163 24.82 18.59 -1.38
N PRO A 164 24.59 19.15 -2.58
CA PRO A 164 23.25 19.50 -3.08
C PRO A 164 22.30 18.30 -3.15
N GLU A 165 22.83 17.07 -3.23
CA GLU A 165 22.06 15.82 -3.20
C GLU A 165 21.26 15.65 -1.91
N LEU A 166 21.82 16.01 -0.75
CA LEU A 166 21.09 15.98 0.53
C LEU A 166 19.93 16.97 0.53
N MET A 167 20.13 18.15 -0.05
CA MET A 167 19.08 19.17 -0.17
C MET A 167 17.91 18.67 -1.02
N ILE A 168 18.18 17.96 -2.11
CA ILE A 168 17.16 17.35 -2.96
C ILE A 168 16.39 16.26 -2.21
N ILE A 169 17.08 15.36 -1.52
CA ILE A 169 16.44 14.25 -0.78
C ILE A 169 15.57 14.80 0.37
N VAL A 170 16.09 15.77 1.13
CA VAL A 170 15.33 16.44 2.19
C VAL A 170 14.14 17.21 1.61
N GLY A 171 14.31 17.86 0.45
CA GLY A 171 13.22 18.51 -0.27
C GLY A 171 12.09 17.55 -0.63
N ILE A 172 12.42 16.37 -1.17
CA ILE A 172 11.44 15.32 -1.49
C ILE A 172 10.73 14.82 -0.23
N LEU A 173 11.46 14.62 0.88
CA LEU A 173 10.87 14.22 2.18
C LEU A 173 9.89 15.28 2.71
N VAL A 174 10.27 16.55 2.69
CA VAL A 174 9.42 17.65 3.15
C VAL A 174 8.19 17.77 2.27
N MET A 175 8.35 17.76 0.94
CA MET A 175 7.23 17.85 0.01
C MET A 175 6.28 16.64 0.16
N GLY A 176 6.82 15.43 0.28
CA GLY A 176 6.02 14.22 0.52
C GLY A 176 5.23 14.30 1.83
N SER A 177 5.85 14.77 2.91
CA SER A 177 5.16 14.97 4.19
C SER A 177 4.05 16.03 4.09
N PHE A 178 4.27 17.11 3.34
CA PHE A 178 3.26 18.14 3.13
C PHE A 178 2.07 17.60 2.35
N VAL A 179 2.31 16.84 1.27
CA VAL A 179 1.24 16.17 0.50
C VAL A 179 0.46 15.20 1.38
N ALA A 180 1.13 14.44 2.25
CA ALA A 180 0.46 13.53 3.18
C ALA A 180 -0.45 14.27 4.19
N VAL A 181 0.02 15.40 4.76
CA VAL A 181 -0.78 16.22 5.68
C VAL A 181 -1.97 16.87 4.96
N VAL A 182 -1.74 17.48 3.80
CA VAL A 182 -2.81 18.12 3.01
C VAL A 182 -3.83 17.09 2.53
N GLY A 183 -3.37 15.91 2.08
CA GLY A 183 -4.25 14.80 1.69
C GLY A 183 -5.12 14.35 2.86
N THR A 184 -4.53 14.20 4.05
CA THR A 184 -5.27 13.86 5.28
C THR A 184 -6.34 14.90 5.60
N ILE A 185 -5.99 16.18 5.61
CA ILE A 185 -6.93 17.27 5.92
C ILE A 185 -8.06 17.34 4.89
N THR A 186 -7.75 17.14 3.60
CA THR A 186 -8.74 17.19 2.52
C THR A 186 -9.75 16.05 2.66
N SER A 187 -9.27 14.81 2.87
CA SER A 187 -10.15 13.66 3.11
C SER A 187 -11.03 13.85 4.35
N LEU A 188 -10.46 14.35 5.46
CA LEU A 188 -11.22 14.63 6.68
C LEU A 188 -12.30 15.70 6.48
N ARG A 189 -12.01 16.75 5.70
CA ARG A 189 -12.99 17.80 5.39
C ARG A 189 -14.15 17.28 4.56
N ASP A 190 -13.88 16.41 3.59
CA ASP A 190 -14.93 15.84 2.74
C ASP A 190 -15.82 14.87 3.52
N ILE A 191 -15.24 14.08 4.44
CA ILE A 191 -15.99 13.23 5.37
C ILE A 191 -16.87 14.08 6.30
N ALA A 192 -16.31 15.13 6.91
CA ALA A 192 -17.04 15.97 7.86
C ALA A 192 -18.22 16.72 7.22
N LYS A 193 -18.09 17.15 5.96
CA LYS A 193 -19.19 17.79 5.22
C LYS A 193 -20.35 16.85 4.91
N HIS A 194 -20.06 15.58 4.61
CA HIS A 194 -21.09 14.58 4.32
C HIS A 194 -21.69 13.94 5.58
N ALA A 195 -21.00 14.02 6.73
CA ALA A 195 -21.48 13.53 8.02
C ALA A 195 -22.40 14.50 8.77
N GLN A 196 -22.58 15.74 8.29
CA GLN A 196 -23.60 16.63 8.82
C GLN A 196 -24.98 16.22 8.27
N PRO A 197 -25.91 15.72 9.11
CA PRO A 197 -27.28 15.51 8.68
C PRO A 197 -27.88 16.87 8.30
N LYS A 198 -28.52 16.93 7.13
CA LYS A 198 -29.47 18.01 6.83
C LYS A 198 -30.67 17.95 7.75
#